data_AF-A0A139RE74-F1
#
_entry.id   AF-A0A139RE74-F1
#
_cell.length_a   1.000
_cell.length_b   1.000
_cell.length_c   1.000
_cell.angle_alpha   90.00
_cell.angle_beta   90.00
_cell.angle_gamma   90.00
#
_symmetry.space_group_name_H-M   'P 1'
#
loop_
_entity.id
_entity.type
_entity.pdbx_description
1 polymer ?
#
loop_
_entity_poly.entity_id
_entity_poly.type
_entity_poly.pdbx_seq_one_letter_code
_entity_poly.pdbx_strand_id
1 'polypeptide(L)'
;MLDKMKQFKWLIIVSFILLVVPFYLTFKNSQESSTLKTAFEKQDKVEVLHYLMASKKYASQIRKAGYIIPSDGAIRLDGVIYPLEIEGEVHLKISPPQKDAKDFQLFFITQVNEKQTYVAFVLDKDLNLIYSNYSQDNDSGEREGVSISQSEEDRLLKIVRGEIDDFMENMYRILYA
;
A
#
# COMPACT_ATOMS: atom_id res chain seq x y z
N MET A 1 -12.28 46.13 34.77
CA MET A 1 -12.83 44.81 35.21
C MET A 1 -13.41 44.02 34.03
N LEU A 2 -14.18 44.66 33.14
CA LEU A 2 -14.77 44.05 31.92
C LEU A 2 -13.74 43.39 30.98
N ASP A 3 -12.57 44.01 30.82
CA ASP A 3 -11.52 43.53 29.90
C ASP A 3 -10.82 42.24 30.39
N LYS A 4 -10.60 42.11 31.71
CA LYS A 4 -10.04 40.89 32.32
C LYS A 4 -10.98 39.69 32.18
N MET A 5 -12.29 39.92 32.25
CA MET A 5 -13.30 38.87 32.11
C MET A 5 -13.42 38.39 30.65
N LYS A 6 -13.19 39.28 29.68
CA LYS A 6 -13.10 38.94 28.25
C LYS A 6 -11.83 38.14 27.95
N GLN A 7 -10.69 38.54 28.50
CA GLN A 7 -9.43 37.79 28.39
C GLN A 7 -9.53 36.40 29.04
N PHE A 8 -10.17 36.27 30.21
CA PHE A 8 -10.37 34.98 30.87
C PHE A 8 -11.25 34.02 30.05
N LYS A 9 -12.32 34.52 29.40
CA LYS A 9 -13.14 33.71 28.47
C LYS A 9 -12.34 33.25 27.26
N TRP A 10 -11.48 34.11 26.71
CA TRP A 10 -10.58 33.75 25.61
C TRP A 10 -9.58 32.66 26.02
N LEU A 11 -9.03 32.74 27.23
CA LEU A 11 -8.14 31.70 27.77
C LEU A 11 -8.83 30.35 27.90
N ILE A 12 -10.11 30.32 28.33
CA ILE A 12 -10.88 29.07 28.39
C ILE A 12 -11.09 28.47 27.00
N ILE A 13 -11.45 29.29 26.00
CA ILE A 13 -11.67 28.83 24.62
C ILE A 13 -10.37 28.30 24.01
N VAL A 14 -9.26 29.03 24.16
CA VAL A 14 -7.94 28.61 23.66
C VAL A 14 -7.48 27.33 24.36
N SER A 15 -7.66 27.23 25.68
CA SER A 15 -7.37 26.01 26.44
C SER A 15 -8.19 24.81 25.96
N PHE A 16 -9.48 25.03 25.68
CA PHE A 16 -10.37 23.99 25.16
C PHE A 16 -9.94 23.52 23.76
N ILE A 17 -9.60 24.43 22.84
CA ILE A 17 -9.10 24.08 21.50
C ILE A 17 -7.78 23.30 21.59
N LEU A 18 -6.86 23.75 22.47
CA LEU A 18 -5.59 23.08 22.72
C LEU A 18 -5.75 21.68 23.32
N LEU A 19 -6.90 21.36 23.92
CA LEU A 19 -7.17 20.04 24.48
C LEU A 19 -7.93 19.14 23.50
N VAL A 20 -8.96 19.68 22.84
CA VAL A 20 -9.82 18.92 21.92
C VAL A 20 -9.08 18.53 20.63
N VAL A 21 -8.28 19.42 20.06
CA VAL A 21 -7.59 19.14 18.78
C VAL A 21 -6.56 18.02 18.94
N PRO A 22 -5.62 18.04 19.91
CA PRO A 22 -4.70 16.93 20.11
C PRO A 22 -5.40 15.64 20.52
N PHE A 23 -6.48 15.73 21.32
CA PHE A 23 -7.27 14.56 21.70
C PHE A 23 -7.91 13.88 20.46
N TYR A 24 -8.53 14.66 19.58
CA TYR A 24 -9.11 14.16 18.34
C TYR A 24 -8.05 13.50 17.44
N LEU A 25 -6.89 14.15 17.28
CA LEU A 25 -5.79 13.60 16.48
C LEU A 25 -5.27 12.28 17.07
N THR A 26 -5.10 12.22 18.40
CA THR A 26 -4.65 11.01 19.10
C THR A 26 -5.65 9.88 18.95
N PHE A 27 -6.94 10.16 19.13
CA PHE A 27 -8.02 9.20 18.98
C PHE A 27 -8.09 8.65 17.54
N LYS A 28 -8.07 9.52 16.54
CA LYS A 28 -8.06 9.12 15.11
C LYS A 28 -6.85 8.23 14.80
N ASN A 29 -5.66 8.62 15.25
CA ASN A 29 -4.43 7.86 15.02
C ASN A 29 -4.49 6.47 15.66
N SER A 30 -5.00 6.38 16.89
CA SER A 30 -5.22 5.12 17.61
C SER A 30 -6.21 4.22 16.89
N GLN A 31 -7.32 4.78 16.40
CA GLN A 31 -8.33 4.03 15.67
C GLN A 31 -7.74 3.42 14.39
N GLU A 32 -7.09 4.22 13.54
CA GLU A 32 -6.44 3.70 12.32
C GLU A 32 -5.36 2.66 12.59
N SER A 33 -4.55 2.83 13.65
CA SER A 33 -3.55 1.82 14.03
C SER A 33 -4.20 0.51 14.48
N SER A 34 -5.31 0.59 15.21
CA SER A 34 -6.09 -0.58 15.63
C SER A 34 -6.78 -1.27 14.45
N THR A 35 -7.27 -0.52 13.46
CA THR A 35 -7.90 -1.09 12.28
C THR A 35 -6.88 -1.78 11.38
N LEU A 36 -5.70 -1.18 11.17
CA LEU A 36 -4.61 -1.85 10.45
C LEU A 36 -4.20 -3.16 11.14
N LYS A 37 -4.08 -3.15 12.48
CA LYS A 37 -3.75 -4.37 13.23
C LYS A 37 -4.81 -5.45 13.03
N THR A 38 -6.08 -5.05 13.10
CA THR A 38 -7.23 -5.95 12.85
C THR A 38 -7.21 -6.51 11.43
N ALA A 39 -6.85 -5.71 10.43
CA ALA A 39 -6.73 -6.16 9.04
C ALA A 39 -5.64 -7.24 8.88
N PHE A 40 -4.47 -7.04 9.51
CA PHE A 40 -3.44 -8.08 9.57
C PHE A 40 -3.92 -9.36 10.26
N GLU A 41 -4.58 -9.24 11.41
CA GLU A 41 -5.09 -10.39 12.18
C GLU A 41 -6.16 -11.18 11.41
N LYS A 42 -6.97 -10.50 10.59
CA LYS A 42 -7.94 -11.12 9.67
C LYS A 42 -7.31 -11.64 8.38
N GLN A 43 -6.02 -11.42 8.16
CA GLN A 43 -5.31 -11.72 6.92
C GLN A 43 -5.95 -11.05 5.68
N ASP A 44 -6.55 -9.88 5.87
CA ASP A 44 -7.13 -9.11 4.75
C ASP A 44 -6.04 -8.25 4.09
N LYS A 45 -5.37 -8.82 3.09
CA LYS A 45 -4.23 -8.19 2.42
C LYS A 45 -4.61 -6.94 1.65
N VAL A 46 -5.83 -6.89 1.11
CA VAL A 46 -6.34 -5.70 0.41
C VAL A 46 -6.51 -4.56 1.42
N GLU A 47 -7.13 -4.83 2.56
CA GLU A 47 -7.32 -3.83 3.61
C GLU A 47 -5.98 -3.38 4.23
N VAL A 48 -5.04 -4.31 4.44
CA VAL A 48 -3.68 -3.98 4.90
C VAL A 48 -2.98 -3.04 3.92
N LEU A 49 -2.94 -3.40 2.63
CA LEU A 49 -2.32 -2.56 1.59
C LEU A 49 -3.00 -1.19 1.51
N HIS A 50 -4.34 -1.15 1.58
CA HIS A 50 -5.07 0.11 1.62
C HIS A 50 -4.56 1.02 2.74
N TYR A 51 -4.51 0.54 3.99
CA TYR A 51 -4.05 1.37 5.12
C TYR A 51 -2.57 1.74 5.05
N LEU A 52 -1.71 0.82 4.60
CA LEU A 52 -0.28 1.09 4.45
C LEU A 52 -0.01 2.16 3.40
N MET A 53 -0.80 2.17 2.32
CA MET A 53 -0.57 3.02 1.15
C MET A 53 -1.48 4.25 1.05
N ALA A 54 -2.49 4.38 1.91
CA ALA A 54 -3.45 5.50 1.87
C ALA A 54 -2.85 6.88 2.21
N SER A 55 -1.63 6.94 2.77
CA SER A 55 -0.94 8.20 3.04
C SER A 55 0.53 7.98 3.40
N LYS A 56 1.27 9.06 3.66
CA LYS A 56 2.64 9.00 4.17
C LYS A 56 2.80 8.43 5.59
N LYS A 57 1.71 8.10 6.30
CA LYS A 57 1.73 7.72 7.73
C LYS A 57 2.72 6.58 8.03
N TYR A 58 2.74 5.56 7.18
CA TYR A 58 3.61 4.38 7.35
C TYR A 58 4.85 4.40 6.45
N ALA A 59 5.09 5.49 5.71
CA ALA A 59 6.19 5.60 4.75
C ALA A 59 7.56 5.34 5.39
N SER A 60 7.80 5.86 6.60
CA SER A 60 9.07 5.63 7.32
C SER A 60 9.27 4.16 7.68
N GLN A 61 8.21 3.47 8.09
CA GLN A 61 8.25 2.06 8.49
C GLN A 61 8.45 1.16 7.28
N ILE A 62 7.77 1.46 6.17
CA ILE A 62 7.93 0.76 4.89
C ILE A 62 9.38 0.89 4.39
N ARG A 63 9.98 2.10 4.43
CA ARG A 63 11.40 2.28 4.07
C ARG A 63 12.34 1.56 5.04
N LYS A 64 12.06 1.60 6.34
CA LYS A 64 12.84 0.86 7.35
C LYS A 64 12.79 -0.65 7.13
N ALA A 65 11.68 -1.15 6.58
CA ALA A 65 11.50 -2.54 6.20
C ALA A 65 12.29 -2.95 4.95
N GLY A 66 12.85 -1.99 4.21
CA GLY A 66 13.63 -2.21 2.98
C GLY A 66 12.83 -2.06 1.69
N TYR A 67 11.54 -1.69 1.76
CA TYR A 67 10.72 -1.52 0.57
C TYR A 67 10.85 -0.12 -0.02
N ILE A 68 10.66 -0.03 -1.34
CA ILE A 68 10.81 1.21 -2.10
C ILE A 68 9.43 1.86 -2.23
N ILE A 69 9.39 3.16 -1.97
CA ILE A 69 8.19 4.00 -2.14
C ILE A 69 8.62 5.38 -2.63
N PRO A 70 7.72 6.18 -3.21
CA PRO A 70 8.04 7.54 -3.66
C PRO A 70 8.54 8.42 -2.52
N SER A 71 9.14 9.56 -2.89
CA SER A 71 9.53 10.58 -1.90
C SER A 71 8.33 11.12 -1.12
N ASP A 72 8.55 11.62 0.08
CA ASP A 72 7.48 12.24 0.89
C ASP A 72 6.82 13.44 0.18
N GLY A 73 7.56 14.11 -0.71
CA GLY A 73 7.03 15.18 -1.56
C GLY A 73 6.00 14.67 -2.55
N ALA A 74 6.31 13.56 -3.24
CA ALA A 74 5.40 12.92 -4.19
C ALA A 74 4.16 12.36 -3.47
N ILE A 75 4.33 11.62 -2.37
CA ILE A 75 3.21 11.07 -1.59
C ILE A 75 2.26 12.18 -1.10
N ARG A 76 2.79 13.36 -0.76
CA ARG A 76 1.96 14.50 -0.34
C ARG A 76 1.14 15.09 -1.49
N LEU A 77 1.65 15.04 -2.72
CA LEU A 77 0.94 15.52 -3.90
C LEU A 77 -0.12 14.51 -4.34
N ASP A 78 0.24 13.23 -4.38
CA ASP A 78 -0.64 12.16 -4.86
C ASP A 78 -1.67 11.73 -3.80
N GLY A 79 -1.38 12.00 -2.52
CA GLY A 79 -2.21 11.61 -1.38
C GLY A 79 -2.04 10.14 -0.98
N VAL A 80 -1.38 9.32 -1.80
CA VAL A 80 -1.17 7.88 -1.61
C VAL A 80 0.27 7.50 -1.88
N ILE A 81 0.66 6.31 -1.43
CA ILE A 81 1.90 5.65 -1.85
C ILE A 81 1.60 4.93 -3.16
N TYR A 82 2.17 5.40 -4.26
CA TYR A 82 2.08 4.70 -5.54
C TYR A 82 3.34 4.91 -6.39
N PRO A 83 3.99 3.84 -6.85
CA PRO A 83 3.81 2.44 -6.43
C PRO A 83 4.41 2.15 -5.05
N LEU A 84 3.97 1.07 -4.40
CA LEU A 84 4.81 0.36 -3.44
C LEU A 84 5.62 -0.66 -4.24
N GLU A 85 6.94 -0.68 -4.08
CA GLU A 85 7.80 -1.62 -4.79
C GLU A 85 8.49 -2.61 -3.85
N ILE A 86 8.48 -3.88 -4.25
CA ILE A 86 9.11 -5.00 -3.55
C ILE A 86 10.20 -5.54 -4.48
N GLU A 87 11.44 -5.51 -4.02
CA GLU A 87 12.57 -6.13 -4.71
C GLU A 87 12.68 -7.59 -4.27
N GLY A 88 12.41 -8.51 -5.18
CA GLY A 88 12.50 -9.95 -4.96
C GLY A 88 13.06 -10.69 -6.17
N GLU A 89 12.51 -11.87 -6.44
CA GLU A 89 12.77 -12.60 -7.70
C GLU A 89 12.19 -11.83 -8.89
N VAL A 90 11.08 -11.13 -8.70
CA VAL A 90 10.59 -10.11 -9.62
C VAL A 90 10.48 -8.76 -8.93
N HIS A 91 10.63 -7.68 -9.70
CA HIS A 91 10.42 -6.33 -9.19
C HIS A 91 8.93 -5.98 -9.24
N LEU A 92 8.22 -6.18 -8.13
CA LEU A 92 6.80 -5.89 -8.03
C LEU A 92 6.57 -4.40 -7.86
N LYS A 93 5.58 -3.87 -8.56
CA LYS A 93 5.00 -2.54 -8.34
C LYS A 93 3.52 -2.70 -8.02
N ILE A 94 3.13 -2.43 -6.79
CA ILE A 94 1.76 -2.56 -6.28
C ILE A 94 1.04 -1.22 -6.34
N SER A 95 -0.18 -1.23 -6.85
CA SER A 95 -1.10 -0.09 -6.83
C SER A 95 -1.86 -0.01 -5.50
N PRO A 96 -2.08 1.19 -4.93
CA PRO A 96 -2.83 1.33 -3.70
C PRO A 96 -4.28 0.88 -3.93
N PRO A 97 -4.80 -0.10 -3.16
CA PRO A 97 -6.21 -0.43 -3.20
C PRO A 97 -7.04 0.74 -2.70
N GLN A 98 -8.19 0.97 -3.33
CA GLN A 98 -9.16 1.92 -2.81
C GLN A 98 -9.77 1.40 -1.50
N LYS A 99 -10.38 2.30 -0.73
CA LYS A 99 -11.13 1.90 0.45
C LYS A 99 -12.27 0.96 0.04
N ASP A 100 -12.47 -0.12 0.78
CA ASP A 100 -13.50 -1.14 0.54
C ASP A 100 -13.34 -1.89 -0.80
N ALA A 101 -12.17 -1.78 -1.45
CA ALA A 101 -11.82 -2.60 -2.61
C ALA A 101 -11.80 -4.08 -2.23
N LYS A 102 -12.08 -4.95 -3.21
CA LYS A 102 -12.03 -6.41 -3.04
C LYS A 102 -10.74 -7.02 -3.60
N ASP A 103 -9.97 -6.20 -4.30
CA ASP A 103 -8.81 -6.60 -5.06
C ASP A 103 -7.81 -5.45 -5.15
N PHE A 104 -6.63 -5.78 -5.65
CA PHE A 104 -5.58 -4.82 -5.94
C PHE A 104 -4.79 -5.24 -7.17
N GLN A 105 -4.17 -4.26 -7.81
CA GLN A 105 -3.42 -4.45 -9.04
C GLN A 105 -1.92 -4.39 -8.75
N LEU A 106 -1.15 -5.21 -9.47
CA LEU A 106 0.29 -5.15 -9.44
C LEU A 106 0.87 -5.39 -10.84
N PHE A 107 2.08 -4.89 -11.02
CA PHE A 107 2.82 -4.97 -12.27
C PHE A 107 4.24 -5.42 -12.01
N PHE A 108 4.79 -6.19 -12.94
CA PHE A 108 6.21 -6.52 -12.96
C PHE A 108 6.66 -6.88 -14.38
N ILE A 109 7.97 -6.91 -14.57
CA ILE A 109 8.59 -7.30 -15.83
C ILE A 109 9.39 -8.57 -15.57
N THR A 110 9.27 -9.55 -16.46
CA THR A 110 10.01 -10.81 -16.39
C THR A 110 10.40 -11.27 -17.80
N GLN A 111 10.99 -12.46 -17.91
CA GLN A 111 11.31 -13.10 -19.17
C GLN A 111 10.44 -14.34 -19.34
N VAL A 112 9.68 -14.40 -20.44
CA VAL A 112 8.90 -15.59 -20.84
C VAL A 112 9.26 -15.90 -22.29
N ASN A 113 9.64 -17.15 -22.56
CA ASN A 113 10.08 -17.58 -23.89
C ASN A 113 11.19 -16.68 -24.46
N GLU A 114 12.18 -16.35 -23.64
CA GLU A 114 13.34 -15.50 -24.00
C GLU A 114 12.98 -14.06 -24.42
N LYS A 115 11.73 -13.63 -24.20
CA LYS A 115 11.26 -12.26 -24.47
C LYS A 115 10.85 -11.55 -23.18
N GLN A 116 11.23 -10.27 -23.09
CA GLN A 116 10.80 -9.40 -22.01
C GLN A 116 9.27 -9.28 -22.03
N THR A 117 8.65 -9.65 -20.91
CA THR A 117 7.20 -9.75 -20.75
C THR A 117 6.76 -8.83 -19.64
N TYR A 118 5.80 -7.98 -19.95
CA TYR A 118 5.14 -7.08 -19.01
C TYR A 118 3.88 -7.77 -18.49
N VAL A 119 3.82 -7.94 -17.18
CA VAL A 119 2.77 -8.67 -16.50
C VAL A 119 1.94 -7.70 -15.66
N ALA A 120 0.63 -7.84 -15.74
CA ALA A 120 -0.32 -7.16 -14.87
C ALA A 120 -1.23 -8.21 -14.24
N PHE A 121 -1.24 -8.27 -12.90
CA PHE A 121 -2.13 -9.14 -12.13
C PHE A 121 -3.13 -8.31 -11.32
N VAL A 122 -4.33 -8.85 -11.17
CA VAL A 122 -5.35 -8.40 -10.22
C VAL A 122 -5.60 -9.54 -9.25
N LEU A 123 -5.35 -9.30 -7.97
CA LEU A 123 -5.44 -10.31 -6.92
C LEU A 123 -6.50 -9.92 -5.88
N ASP A 124 -7.22 -10.91 -5.35
CA ASP A 124 -8.09 -10.72 -4.19
C ASP A 124 -7.31 -10.67 -2.86
N LYS A 125 -8.03 -10.52 -1.74
CA LYS A 125 -7.45 -10.50 -0.38
C LYS A 125 -6.69 -11.78 0.01
N ASP A 126 -7.00 -12.91 -0.61
CA ASP A 126 -6.37 -14.21 -0.36
C ASP A 126 -5.27 -14.50 -1.40
N LEU A 127 -4.93 -13.51 -2.24
CA LEU A 127 -4.00 -13.59 -3.35
C LEU A 127 -4.43 -14.58 -4.44
N ASN A 128 -5.72 -14.81 -4.61
CA ASN A 128 -6.24 -15.50 -5.78
C ASN A 128 -6.21 -14.58 -7.00
N LEU A 129 -5.77 -15.13 -8.12
CA LEU A 129 -5.73 -14.42 -9.39
C LEU A 129 -7.16 -14.23 -9.92
N ILE A 130 -7.60 -12.98 -10.03
CA ILE A 130 -8.87 -12.59 -10.64
C ILE A 130 -8.69 -12.35 -12.14
N TYR A 131 -7.60 -11.69 -12.49
CA TYR A 131 -7.28 -11.30 -13.86
C TYR A 131 -5.77 -11.22 -14.07
N SER A 132 -5.33 -11.67 -15.23
CA SER A 132 -3.95 -11.54 -15.71
C SER A 132 -3.92 -10.95 -17.11
N ASN A 133 -2.89 -10.16 -17.40
CA ASN A 133 -2.59 -9.69 -18.74
C ASN A 133 -1.08 -9.73 -18.97
N TYR A 134 -0.71 -10.14 -20.18
CA TYR A 134 0.68 -10.29 -20.61
C TYR A 134 0.89 -9.56 -21.90
N SER A 135 2.01 -8.86 -22.01
CA SER A 135 2.38 -8.19 -23.25
C SER A 135 3.88 -8.21 -23.47
N GLN A 136 4.28 -8.26 -24.74
CA GLN A 136 5.67 -8.27 -25.18
C GLN A 136 5.83 -7.22 -26.29
N ASP A 137 7.06 -6.73 -26.47
CA ASP A 137 7.37 -5.92 -27.65
C ASP A 137 7.61 -6.86 -28.84
N ASN A 138 6.96 -6.59 -29.96
CA ASN A 138 7.17 -7.33 -31.20
C ASN A 138 8.46 -6.88 -31.90
N ASP A 139 8.80 -7.53 -33.01
CA ASP A 139 10.06 -7.27 -33.73
C ASP A 139 10.13 -5.85 -34.33
N SER A 140 8.99 -5.17 -34.46
CA SER A 140 8.87 -3.76 -34.87
C SER A 140 8.94 -2.77 -33.69
N GLY A 141 9.02 -3.27 -32.45
CA GLY A 141 9.07 -2.48 -31.22
C GLY A 141 7.69 -2.03 -30.70
N GLU A 142 6.59 -2.57 -31.22
CA GLU A 142 5.23 -2.27 -30.74
C GLU A 142 4.80 -3.25 -29.64
N ARG A 143 4.07 -2.75 -28.63
CA ARG A 143 3.54 -3.56 -27.53
C ARG A 143 2.30 -4.34 -27.97
N GLU A 144 2.33 -5.66 -27.89
CA GLU A 144 1.18 -6.51 -28.18
C GLU A 144 0.85 -7.47 -27.03
N GLY A 145 -0.43 -7.80 -26.89
CA GLY A 145 -0.90 -8.78 -25.93
C GLY A 145 -0.50 -10.19 -26.35
N VAL A 146 0.02 -10.99 -25.42
CA VAL A 146 0.44 -12.37 -25.66
C VAL A 146 -0.25 -13.31 -24.69
N SER A 147 -0.26 -14.61 -25.00
CA SER A 147 -0.65 -15.65 -24.06
C SER A 147 0.58 -16.39 -23.54
N ILE A 148 0.57 -16.77 -22.27
CA ILE A 148 1.58 -17.64 -21.68
C ILE A 148 0.95 -18.99 -21.28
N SER A 149 1.79 -19.99 -21.03
CA SER A 149 1.29 -21.29 -20.55
C SER A 149 0.73 -21.18 -19.13
N GLN A 150 -0.25 -22.02 -18.77
CA GLN A 150 -0.79 -22.07 -17.41
C GLN A 150 0.31 -22.36 -16.37
N SER A 151 1.24 -23.26 -16.68
CA SER A 151 2.37 -23.57 -15.79
C SER A 151 3.27 -22.36 -15.53
N GLU A 152 3.40 -21.46 -16.51
CA GLU A 152 4.17 -20.22 -16.34
C GLU A 152 3.38 -19.21 -15.49
N GLU A 153 2.09 -19.04 -15.73
CA GLU A 153 1.22 -18.21 -14.89
C GLU A 153 1.23 -18.67 -13.44
N ASP A 154 1.10 -19.98 -13.19
CA ASP A 154 1.15 -20.57 -11.86
C ASP A 154 2.50 -20.34 -11.18
N ARG A 155 3.61 -20.43 -11.93
CA ARG A 155 4.95 -20.13 -11.41
C ARG A 155 5.06 -18.67 -10.98
N LEU A 156 4.66 -17.75 -11.85
CA LEU A 156 4.70 -16.31 -11.57
C LEU A 156 3.81 -15.94 -10.39
N LEU A 157 2.58 -16.48 -10.34
CA LEU A 157 1.66 -16.26 -9.23
C LEU A 157 2.23 -16.78 -7.91
N LYS A 158 2.94 -17.91 -7.91
CA LYS A 158 3.61 -18.44 -6.71
C LYS A 158 4.69 -17.50 -6.20
N ILE A 159 5.49 -16.91 -7.08
CA ILE A 159 6.54 -15.94 -6.72
C ILE A 159 5.89 -14.69 -6.10
N VAL A 160 4.93 -14.10 -6.80
CA VAL A 160 4.18 -12.92 -6.36
C VAL A 160 3.55 -13.15 -4.98
N ARG A 161 2.95 -14.32 -4.76
CA ARG A 161 2.36 -14.69 -3.45
C ARG A 161 3.40 -14.70 -2.35
N GLY A 162 4.54 -15.36 -2.57
CA GLY A 162 5.62 -15.41 -1.59
C GLY A 162 6.13 -14.02 -1.20
N GLU A 163 6.42 -13.18 -2.20
CA GLU A 163 6.92 -11.82 -1.96
C GLU A 163 5.92 -10.93 -1.20
N ILE A 164 4.61 -11.06 -1.50
CA ILE A 164 3.58 -10.33 -0.79
C ILE A 164 3.39 -10.87 0.63
N ASP A 165 3.40 -12.19 0.83
CA ASP A 165 3.29 -12.79 2.16
C ASP A 165 4.47 -12.36 3.06
N ASP A 166 5.70 -12.40 2.54
CA ASP A 166 6.90 -11.92 3.23
C ASP A 166 6.79 -10.43 3.56
N PHE A 167 6.25 -9.63 2.64
CA PHE A 167 5.94 -8.22 2.89
C PHE A 167 4.99 -8.04 4.07
N MET A 168 3.87 -8.78 4.08
CA MET A 168 2.86 -8.69 5.13
C MET A 168 3.44 -9.06 6.50
N GLU A 169 4.19 -10.17 6.57
CA GLU A 169 4.82 -10.63 7.81
C GLU A 169 5.83 -9.60 8.34
N ASN A 170 6.71 -9.10 7.48
CA ASN A 170 7.73 -8.14 7.88
C ASN A 170 7.11 -6.82 8.35
N MET A 171 6.06 -6.33 7.67
CA MET A 171 5.36 -5.12 8.07
C MET A 171 4.61 -5.29 9.39
N TYR A 172 3.96 -6.43 9.61
CA TYR A 172 3.32 -6.73 10.90
C TYR A 172 4.34 -6.68 12.04
N ARG A 173 5.48 -7.35 11.86
CA ARG A 173 6.58 -7.34 12.84
C ARG A 173 7.08 -5.94 13.14
N ILE A 174 7.33 -5.11 12.12
CA ILE A 174 7.84 -3.75 12.32
C ILE A 174 6.86 -2.83 13.04
N LEU A 175 5.55 -3.07 12.86
CA LEU A 175 4.52 -2.22 13.43
C LEU A 175 4.08 -2.66 14.83
N TYR A 176 4.19 -3.95 15.16
CA TYR A 176 3.53 -4.53 16.34
C TYR A 176 4.39 -5.48 17.19
N ALA A 177 5.61 -5.82 16.77
CA ALA A 177 6.56 -6.61 17.56
C ALA A 177 7.63 -5.70 18.19
#